data_AF-A0A6C0HK58-F1
#
_entry.id   AF-A0A6C0HK58-F1
#
_cell.length_a   1.000
_cell.length_b   1.000
_cell.length_c   1.000
_cell.angle_alpha   90.00
_cell.angle_beta   90.00
_cell.angle_gamma   90.00
#
_symmetry.space_group_name_H-M   'P 1'
#
loop_
_entity.id
_entity.type
_entity.pdbx_description
1 polymer ?
#
loop_
_entity_poly.entity_id
_entity_poly.type
_entity_poly.pdbx_seq_one_letter_code
_entity_poly.pdbx_strand_id
1 'polypeptide(L)'
;MDTRFFGPAGWQLLHLVAAEDLSTHHKKDLFIAQQYILPCRFCRESTIEFMAGDFKYREPTDRWLYDLHNRVNKKLRNQCAEDPKVICPPPDPKFADIKQHYLDLLRKTPNVPPGMDFLFCVVYNYKDVTPEKTQRYRDFFDALLQVYPYPHLREITMKYKDSIDLTDRASLAKWFKSMMKELCRATGSKTPCVQKYAEYSSSCKRGKTCRNRKKQRKNHRRTYKLTHSRLIH
;
A
#
# COMPACT_ATOMS: atom_id res chain seq x y z
N MET A 1 0.53 4.35 -10.91
CA MET A 1 -0.69 4.86 -10.22
C MET A 1 -0.34 6.17 -9.51
N ASP A 2 -1.31 7.08 -9.38
CA ASP A 2 -1.16 8.35 -8.65
C ASP A 2 -0.91 8.10 -7.16
N THR A 3 0.22 8.57 -6.64
CA THR A 3 0.63 8.34 -5.24
C THR A 3 -0.30 8.99 -4.22
N ARG A 4 -1.04 10.04 -4.59
CA ARG A 4 -2.07 10.66 -3.73
C ARG A 4 -3.23 9.73 -3.42
N PHE A 5 -3.48 8.81 -4.35
CA PHE A 5 -4.63 7.93 -4.28
C PHE A 5 -4.32 6.69 -3.45
N PHE A 6 -3.23 5.98 -3.78
CA PHE A 6 -2.89 4.72 -3.09
C PHE A 6 -2.01 4.91 -1.85
N GLY A 7 -1.22 6.00 -1.78
CA GLY A 7 -0.19 6.20 -0.76
C GLY A 7 -0.72 6.14 0.67
N PRO A 8 -1.76 6.93 1.04
CA PRO A 8 -2.30 6.91 2.40
C PRO A 8 -2.78 5.51 2.84
N ALA A 9 -3.53 4.80 1.98
CA ALA A 9 -4.02 3.47 2.27
C ALA A 9 -2.88 2.44 2.39
N GLY A 10 -1.84 2.56 1.55
CA GLY A 10 -0.66 1.71 1.62
C GLY A 10 0.11 1.91 2.92
N TRP A 11 0.37 3.15 3.31
CA TRP A 11 1.02 3.45 4.58
C TRP A 11 0.21 2.97 5.78
N GLN A 12 -1.11 3.21 5.81
CA GLN A 12 -1.95 2.75 6.93
C GLN A 12 -1.89 1.22 7.06
N LEU A 13 -2.01 0.47 5.94
CA LEU A 13 -1.90 -0.99 5.95
C LEU A 13 -0.55 -1.44 6.52
N LEU A 14 0.54 -0.92 5.98
CA LEU A 14 1.89 -1.36 6.37
C LEU A 14 2.18 -1.05 7.84
N HIS A 15 1.77 0.11 8.34
CA HIS A 15 1.95 0.47 9.75
C HIS A 15 1.07 -0.35 10.69
N LEU A 16 -0.17 -0.69 10.29
CA LEU A 16 -0.98 -1.66 11.05
C LEU A 16 -0.28 -3.02 11.14
N VAL A 17 0.23 -3.54 10.01
CA VAL A 17 0.99 -4.81 9.99
C VAL A 17 2.24 -4.74 10.88
N ALA A 18 2.95 -3.62 10.87
CA ALA A 18 4.15 -3.45 11.67
C ALA A 18 3.87 -3.39 13.18
N ALA A 19 2.73 -2.78 13.57
CA ALA A 19 2.31 -2.61 14.96
C ALA A 19 1.66 -3.86 15.58
N GLU A 20 1.11 -4.75 14.75
CA GLU A 20 0.54 -6.04 15.17
C GLU A 20 1.58 -6.95 15.86
N ASP A 21 1.18 -7.73 16.86
CA ASP A 21 2.09 -8.66 17.55
C ASP A 21 2.07 -10.04 16.85
N LEU A 22 2.74 -10.11 15.69
CA LEU A 22 2.80 -11.30 14.83
C LEU A 22 4.23 -11.70 14.52
N SER A 23 4.36 -12.93 14.01
CA SER A 23 5.61 -13.49 13.50
C SER A 23 6.39 -12.48 12.65
N THR A 24 7.60 -12.18 13.12
CA THR A 24 8.56 -11.29 12.46
C THR A 24 9.00 -11.82 11.10
N HIS A 25 8.99 -13.14 10.90
CA HIS A 25 9.34 -13.76 9.62
C HIS A 25 8.39 -13.32 8.50
N HIS A 26 7.08 -13.50 8.67
CA HIS A 26 6.11 -13.12 7.64
C HIS A 26 6.04 -11.61 7.42
N LYS A 27 6.27 -10.81 8.47
CA LYS A 27 6.40 -9.35 8.32
C LYS A 27 7.60 -9.01 7.44
N LYS A 28 8.77 -9.57 7.74
CA LYS A 28 9.98 -9.39 6.94
C LYS A 28 9.75 -9.75 5.48
N ASP A 29 9.12 -10.90 5.20
CA ASP A 29 8.81 -11.32 3.83
C ASP A 29 7.92 -10.32 3.11
N LEU A 30 6.86 -9.83 3.77
CA LEU A 30 5.98 -8.79 3.22
C LEU A 30 6.78 -7.52 2.90
N PHE A 31 7.60 -7.07 3.85
CA PHE A 31 8.35 -5.82 3.75
C PHE A 31 9.45 -5.86 2.68
N ILE A 32 10.05 -7.03 2.45
CA ILE A 32 10.97 -7.27 1.35
C ILE A 32 10.20 -7.37 0.03
N ALA A 33 9.10 -8.11 -0.04
CA ALA A 33 8.34 -8.30 -1.27
C ALA A 33 7.71 -7.00 -1.78
N GLN A 34 7.25 -6.12 -0.87
CA GLN A 34 6.53 -4.90 -1.26
C GLN A 34 7.35 -3.97 -2.17
N GLN A 35 8.68 -3.94 -2.06
CA GLN A 35 9.53 -3.04 -2.85
C GLN A 35 9.39 -3.30 -4.37
N TYR A 36 9.00 -4.52 -4.74
CA TYR A 36 8.84 -4.94 -6.14
C TYR A 36 7.42 -4.77 -6.68
N ILE A 37 6.42 -4.59 -5.82
CA ILE A 37 5.00 -4.56 -6.22
C ILE A 37 4.37 -3.17 -6.14
N LEU A 38 5.01 -2.18 -5.49
CA LEU A 38 4.45 -0.83 -5.36
C LEU A 38 3.93 -0.31 -6.71
N PRO A 39 2.71 0.23 -6.80
CA PRO A 39 2.07 0.57 -8.08
C PRO A 39 2.59 1.88 -8.69
N CYS A 40 3.83 2.25 -8.39
CA CYS A 40 4.55 3.41 -8.91
C CYS A 40 6.01 3.01 -9.17
N ARG A 41 6.48 3.20 -10.40
CA ARG A 41 7.86 2.88 -10.81
C ARG A 41 8.90 3.57 -9.93
N PHE A 42 8.80 4.89 -9.77
CA PHE A 42 9.74 5.66 -8.95
C PHE A 42 9.72 5.29 -7.47
N CYS A 43 8.56 4.86 -6.94
CA CYS A 43 8.49 4.37 -5.57
C CYS A 43 9.22 3.04 -5.42
N ARG A 44 9.05 2.11 -6.37
CA ARG A 44 9.79 0.83 -6.38
C ARG A 44 11.29 1.07 -6.46
N GLU A 45 11.74 1.83 -7.44
CA GLU A 45 13.17 2.15 -7.65
C GLU A 45 13.79 2.75 -6.38
N SER A 46 13.16 3.78 -5.79
CA SER A 46 13.68 4.39 -4.56
C SER A 46 13.63 3.46 -3.34
N THR A 47 12.61 2.61 -3.23
CA THR A 47 12.53 1.66 -2.10
C THR A 47 13.61 0.59 -2.22
N ILE A 48 13.82 0.07 -3.43
CA ILE A 48 14.91 -0.88 -3.72
C ILE A 48 16.25 -0.24 -3.41
N GLU A 49 16.49 0.99 -3.86
CA GLU A 49 17.73 1.72 -3.57
C GLU A 49 17.97 1.89 -2.07
N PHE A 50 16.94 2.31 -1.32
CA PHE A 50 17.03 2.44 0.13
C PHE A 50 17.35 1.11 0.81
N MET A 51 16.68 0.03 0.41
CA MET A 51 16.79 -1.28 1.06
C MET A 51 18.04 -2.07 0.64
N ALA A 52 18.58 -1.82 -0.56
CA ALA A 52 19.83 -2.42 -1.03
C ALA A 52 21.07 -1.84 -0.32
N GLY A 53 20.99 -0.57 0.09
CA GLY A 53 22.06 0.11 0.82
C GLY A 53 22.05 -0.17 2.32
N ASP A 54 22.06 0.92 3.08
CA ASP A 54 22.17 0.95 4.54
C ASP A 54 20.86 0.63 5.29
N PHE A 55 19.73 0.58 4.58
CA PHE A 55 18.40 0.54 5.20
C PHE A 55 17.68 -0.80 5.00
N LYS A 56 18.41 -1.88 5.26
CA LYS A 56 17.86 -3.25 5.28
C LYS A 56 16.78 -3.39 6.35
N TYR A 57 15.89 -4.35 6.15
CA TYR A 57 14.89 -4.71 7.16
C TYR A 57 15.57 -5.03 8.50
N ARG A 58 15.01 -4.52 9.59
CA ARG A 58 15.45 -4.78 10.96
C ARG A 58 14.28 -4.71 11.94
N GLU A 59 14.44 -5.37 13.07
CA GLU A 59 13.53 -5.22 14.21
C GLU A 59 13.94 -4.03 15.09
N PRO A 60 13.00 -3.43 15.84
CA PRO A 60 11.56 -3.71 15.81
C PRO A 60 10.89 -3.15 14.55
N THR A 61 9.98 -3.93 13.96
CA THR A 61 9.36 -3.66 12.65
C THR A 61 8.68 -2.29 12.56
N ASP A 62 7.97 -1.90 13.62
CA ASP A 62 7.27 -0.61 13.74
C ASP A 62 8.24 0.57 13.62
N ARG A 63 9.38 0.50 14.33
CA ARG A 63 10.41 1.53 14.26
C ARG A 63 11.10 1.57 12.92
N TRP A 64 11.45 0.42 12.35
CA TRP A 64 12.07 0.36 11.03
C TRP A 64 11.14 0.95 9.95
N LEU A 65 9.85 0.64 9.96
CA LEU A 65 8.90 1.18 8.99
C LEU A 65 8.68 2.69 9.19
N TYR A 66 8.66 3.17 10.45
CA TYR A 66 8.63 4.60 10.76
C TYR A 66 9.83 5.33 10.15
N ASP A 67 11.04 4.80 10.36
CA ASP A 67 12.27 5.37 9.81
C ASP A 67 12.24 5.33 8.26
N LEU A 68 11.72 4.25 7.63
CA LEU A 68 11.54 4.16 6.17
C LEU A 68 10.61 5.24 5.64
N HIS A 69 9.46 5.42 6.29
CA HIS A 69 8.47 6.41 5.92
C HIS A 69 9.07 7.83 6.00
N ASN A 70 9.81 8.13 7.06
CA ASN A 70 10.49 9.42 7.20
C ASN A 70 11.60 9.62 6.15
N ARG A 71 12.29 8.56 5.73
CA ARG A 71 13.24 8.63 4.60
C ARG A 71 12.54 9.00 3.30
N VAL A 72 11.37 8.40 3.02
CA VAL A 72 10.52 8.79 1.89
C VAL A 72 10.05 10.24 2.02
N ASN A 73 9.63 10.67 3.23
CA ASN A 73 9.19 12.04 3.47
C ASN A 73 10.32 13.06 3.23
N LYS A 74 11.53 12.79 3.73
CA LYS A 74 12.71 13.62 3.47
C LYS A 74 12.99 13.75 1.97
N LYS A 75 12.95 12.64 1.23
CA LYS A 75 13.09 12.66 -0.23
C LYS A 75 12.01 13.52 -0.89
N LEU A 76 10.75 13.40 -0.47
CA LEU A 76 9.65 14.19 -1.02
C LEU A 76 9.76 15.68 -0.67
N ARG A 77 10.21 16.04 0.55
CA ARG A 77 10.48 17.44 0.94
C ARG A 77 11.58 18.06 0.07
N ASN A 78 12.69 17.35 -0.17
CA ASN A 78 13.74 17.82 -1.07
C ASN A 78 13.21 18.01 -2.50
N GLN A 79 12.40 17.07 -2.99
CA GLN A 79 11.79 17.18 -4.32
C GLN A 79 10.75 18.31 -4.42
N CYS A 80 10.02 18.61 -3.34
CA CYS A 80 9.02 19.68 -3.30
C CYS A 80 9.65 21.07 -3.40
N ALA A 81 10.88 21.24 -2.88
CA ALA A 81 11.64 22.48 -2.99
C ALA A 81 12.00 22.81 -4.44
N GLU A 82 12.21 21.78 -5.28
CA GLU A 82 12.59 21.93 -6.69
C GLU A 82 11.41 21.86 -7.66
N ASP A 83 10.35 21.12 -7.32
CA ASP A 83 9.14 20.98 -8.13
C ASP A 83 7.90 21.19 -7.24
N PRO A 84 7.24 22.36 -7.30
CA PRO A 84 6.07 22.67 -6.47
C PRO A 84 4.87 21.77 -6.77
N LYS A 85 4.94 20.95 -7.84
CA LYS A 85 3.95 19.91 -8.06
C LYS A 85 4.13 18.85 -6.98
N VAL A 86 5.34 18.41 -6.65
CA VAL A 86 5.58 17.35 -5.66
C VAL A 86 4.91 17.73 -4.33
N ILE A 87 4.20 16.77 -3.73
CA ILE A 87 3.54 17.02 -2.45
C ILE A 87 4.64 17.16 -1.43
N CYS A 88 4.62 18.26 -0.70
CA CYS A 88 5.51 18.44 0.43
C CYS A 88 4.86 17.83 1.67
N PRO A 89 5.40 16.73 2.22
CA PRO A 89 4.89 16.16 3.47
C PRO A 89 5.12 17.15 4.63
N PRO A 90 4.29 17.09 5.69
CA PRO A 90 4.54 17.85 6.91
C PRO A 90 5.84 17.40 7.60
N PRO A 91 6.28 18.10 8.67
CA PRO A 91 7.33 17.62 9.55
C PRO A 91 7.04 16.21 10.07
N ASP A 92 8.10 15.43 10.32
CA ASP A 92 7.95 14.06 10.77
C ASP A 92 7.36 14.04 12.20
N PRO A 93 6.29 13.29 12.46
CA PRO A 93 5.74 13.13 13.81
C PRO A 93 6.70 12.33 14.70
N LYS A 94 6.55 12.39 16.01
CA LYS A 94 7.37 11.57 16.91
C LYS A 94 7.01 10.09 16.74
N PHE A 95 7.99 9.21 16.88
CA PHE A 95 7.76 7.76 16.81
C PHE A 95 6.72 7.29 17.85
N ALA A 96 6.76 7.81 19.07
CA ALA A 96 5.82 7.47 20.12
C ALA A 96 4.36 7.76 19.71
N ASP A 97 4.11 8.91 19.07
CA ASP A 97 2.77 9.31 18.61
C ASP A 97 2.28 8.36 17.52
N ILE A 98 3.15 8.01 16.57
CA ILE A 98 2.83 7.06 15.50
C ILE A 98 2.56 5.66 16.05
N LYS A 99 3.40 5.18 16.95
CA LYS A 99 3.23 3.88 17.59
C LYS A 99 1.88 3.81 18.31
N GLN A 100 1.60 4.80 19.15
CA GLN A 100 0.34 4.85 19.89
C GLN A 100 -0.87 4.93 18.95
N HIS A 101 -0.79 5.76 17.90
CA HIS A 101 -1.86 5.89 16.91
C HIS A 101 -2.26 4.54 16.27
N TYR A 102 -1.28 3.75 15.80
CA TYR A 102 -1.58 2.47 15.18
C TYR A 102 -2.01 1.39 16.18
N LEU A 103 -1.49 1.42 17.41
CA LEU A 103 -2.00 0.55 18.48
C LEU A 103 -3.46 0.88 18.82
N ASP A 104 -3.84 2.15 18.85
CA ASP A 104 -5.23 2.57 19.09
C ASP A 104 -6.16 2.17 17.94
N LEU A 105 -5.70 2.23 16.69
CA LEU A 105 -6.46 1.73 15.55
C LEU A 105 -6.70 0.22 15.66
N LEU A 106 -5.67 -0.57 16.01
CA LEU A 106 -5.78 -2.02 16.15
C LEU A 106 -6.76 -2.46 17.24
N ARG A 107 -7.00 -1.62 18.25
CA ARG A 107 -7.99 -1.87 19.31
C ARG A 107 -9.43 -1.62 18.86
N LYS A 108 -9.64 -0.94 17.73
CA LYS A 108 -10.97 -0.62 17.20
C LYS A 108 -11.43 -1.67 16.20
N THR A 109 -12.73 -1.83 16.06
CA THR A 109 -13.31 -2.57 14.93
C THR A 109 -13.11 -1.77 13.64
N PRO A 110 -12.47 -2.34 12.60
CA PRO A 110 -12.22 -1.62 11.37
C PRO A 110 -13.52 -1.38 10.57
N ASN A 111 -13.78 -0.13 10.20
CA ASN A 111 -14.93 0.29 9.38
C ASN A 111 -14.66 0.17 7.87
N VAL A 112 -13.43 -0.17 7.47
CA VAL A 112 -13.00 -0.41 6.08
C VAL A 112 -11.86 -1.45 6.07
N PRO A 113 -11.68 -2.22 4.98
CA PRO A 113 -10.57 -3.15 4.87
C PRO A 113 -9.22 -2.39 4.81
N PRO A 114 -8.24 -2.73 5.67
CA PRO A 114 -6.90 -2.15 5.63
C PRO A 114 -6.28 -2.19 4.23
N GLY A 115 -5.84 -1.03 3.73
CA GLY A 115 -5.14 -0.94 2.46
C GLY A 115 -5.98 -1.18 1.20
N MET A 116 -7.32 -1.20 1.28
CA MET A 116 -8.21 -1.48 0.16
C MET A 116 -7.81 -0.75 -1.13
N ASP A 117 -7.67 0.58 -1.10
CA ASP A 117 -7.34 1.38 -2.28
C ASP A 117 -5.91 1.11 -2.80
N PHE A 118 -4.98 0.77 -1.91
CA PHE A 118 -3.63 0.37 -2.28
C PHE A 118 -3.58 -0.97 -2.99
N LEU A 119 -4.24 -1.98 -2.43
CA LEU A 119 -4.24 -3.33 -2.98
C LEU A 119 -4.97 -3.39 -4.33
N PHE A 120 -6.06 -2.65 -4.52
CA PHE A 120 -6.67 -2.48 -5.84
C PHE A 120 -5.70 -1.85 -6.85
N CYS A 121 -4.86 -0.90 -6.42
CA CYS A 121 -3.84 -0.32 -7.28
C CYS A 121 -2.72 -1.31 -7.63
N VAL A 122 -2.31 -2.16 -6.68
CA VAL A 122 -1.35 -3.26 -6.92
C VAL A 122 -1.90 -4.21 -7.99
N VAL A 123 -3.11 -4.73 -7.78
CA VAL A 123 -3.79 -5.63 -8.72
C VAL A 123 -3.98 -4.98 -10.09
N TYR A 124 -4.42 -3.72 -10.15
CA TYR A 124 -4.59 -3.00 -11.42
C TYR A 124 -3.28 -2.83 -12.19
N ASN A 125 -2.13 -2.79 -11.48
CA ASN A 125 -0.79 -2.61 -12.03
C ASN A 125 -0.10 -3.95 -12.38
N TYR A 126 -0.77 -5.08 -12.17
CA TYR A 126 -0.36 -6.38 -12.69
C TYR A 126 -0.63 -6.42 -14.20
N LYS A 127 0.38 -6.09 -15.00
CA LYS A 127 0.35 -6.02 -16.47
C LYS A 127 1.68 -6.56 -16.99
N ASP A 128 1.77 -6.91 -18.27
CA ASP A 128 3.03 -7.38 -18.87
C ASP A 128 3.63 -8.54 -18.04
N VAL A 129 2.82 -9.59 -17.87
CA VAL A 129 3.09 -10.68 -16.93
C VAL A 129 4.31 -11.48 -17.38
N THR A 130 5.30 -11.58 -16.49
CA THR A 130 6.50 -12.40 -16.66
C THR A 130 6.61 -13.37 -15.47
N PRO A 131 7.34 -14.49 -15.60
CA PRO A 131 7.54 -15.42 -14.49
C PRO A 131 8.09 -14.74 -13.23
N GLU A 132 9.09 -13.86 -13.38
CA GLU A 132 9.66 -13.09 -12.26
C GLU A 132 8.62 -12.17 -11.59
N LYS A 133 7.77 -11.51 -12.38
CA LYS A 133 6.70 -10.64 -11.85
C LYS A 133 5.62 -11.45 -11.16
N THR A 134 5.27 -12.61 -11.71
CA THR A 134 4.35 -13.57 -11.08
C THR A 134 4.87 -14.02 -9.73
N GLN A 135 6.15 -14.40 -9.63
CA GLN A 135 6.77 -14.79 -8.37
C GLN A 135 6.71 -13.66 -7.34
N ARG A 136 7.10 -12.43 -7.73
CA ARG A 136 7.03 -11.25 -6.84
C ARG A 136 5.62 -10.96 -6.31
N TYR A 137 4.60 -11.18 -7.13
CA TYR A 137 3.21 -11.01 -6.71
C TYR A 137 2.77 -12.14 -5.78
N ARG A 138 3.18 -13.38 -6.06
CA ARG A 138 2.96 -14.55 -5.19
C ARG A 138 3.58 -14.29 -3.82
N ASP A 139 4.87 -13.97 -3.75
CA ASP A 139 5.58 -13.69 -2.49
C ASP A 139 4.91 -12.59 -1.68
N PHE A 140 4.51 -11.49 -2.36
CA PHE A 140 3.81 -10.38 -1.70
C PHE A 140 2.46 -10.79 -1.12
N PHE A 141 1.61 -11.46 -1.89
CA PHE A 141 0.29 -11.85 -1.41
C PHE A 141 0.42 -12.96 -0.36
N ASP A 142 1.26 -13.97 -0.56
CA ASP A 142 1.48 -15.03 0.41
C ASP A 142 1.92 -14.49 1.78
N ALA A 143 2.85 -13.53 1.80
CA ALA A 143 3.25 -12.88 3.03
C ALA A 143 2.14 -11.98 3.59
N LEU A 144 1.49 -11.16 2.76
CA LEU A 144 0.43 -10.25 3.20
C LEU A 144 -0.73 -10.99 3.88
N LEU A 145 -1.21 -12.10 3.31
CA LEU A 145 -2.35 -12.84 3.87
C LEU A 145 -2.02 -13.40 5.26
N GLN A 146 -0.75 -13.78 5.50
CA GLN A 146 -0.29 -14.29 6.80
C GLN A 146 -0.21 -13.23 7.90
N VAL A 147 -0.08 -11.95 7.52
CA VAL A 147 0.04 -10.84 8.48
C VAL A 147 -1.02 -9.75 8.27
N TYR A 148 -2.10 -10.06 7.55
CA TYR A 148 -3.15 -9.07 7.31
C TYR A 148 -3.71 -8.55 8.65
N PRO A 149 -3.89 -7.23 8.84
CA PRO A 149 -4.28 -6.71 10.14
C PRO A 149 -5.66 -7.21 10.57
N TYR A 150 -5.86 -7.28 11.89
CA TYR A 150 -7.05 -7.79 12.57
C TYR A 150 -7.25 -9.32 12.39
N PRO A 151 -7.29 -10.11 13.47
CA PRO A 151 -7.41 -11.58 13.37
C PRO A 151 -8.59 -12.05 12.51
N HIS A 152 -9.79 -11.51 12.74
CA HIS A 152 -11.00 -11.89 11.99
C HIS A 152 -10.93 -11.56 10.49
N LEU A 153 -10.23 -10.48 10.10
CA LEU A 153 -10.01 -10.16 8.68
C LEU A 153 -8.94 -11.06 8.08
N ARG A 154 -7.90 -11.39 8.85
CA ARG A 154 -6.86 -12.32 8.43
C ARG A 154 -7.43 -13.70 8.13
N GLU A 155 -8.31 -14.23 8.98
CA GLU A 155 -9.04 -15.47 8.73
C GLU A 155 -9.78 -15.47 7.39
N ILE A 156 -10.43 -14.35 7.04
CA ILE A 156 -11.08 -14.19 5.73
C ILE A 156 -10.03 -14.26 4.62
N THR A 157 -8.95 -13.50 4.72
CA THR A 157 -7.91 -13.46 3.68
C THR A 157 -7.21 -14.81 3.49
N MET A 158 -7.03 -15.59 4.55
CA MET A 158 -6.35 -16.88 4.49
C MET A 158 -7.13 -17.94 3.71
N LYS A 159 -8.47 -17.86 3.66
CA LYS A 159 -9.31 -18.72 2.79
C LYS A 159 -8.97 -18.57 1.30
N TYR A 160 -8.34 -17.47 0.93
CA TYR A 160 -8.01 -17.13 -0.46
C TYR A 160 -6.56 -17.47 -0.84
N LYS A 161 -5.73 -17.95 0.10
CA LYS A 161 -4.31 -18.21 -0.11
C LYS A 161 -4.04 -19.15 -1.27
N ASP A 162 -4.67 -20.32 -1.26
CA ASP A 162 -4.39 -21.38 -2.24
C ASP A 162 -5.14 -21.19 -3.58
N SER A 163 -6.06 -20.22 -3.65
CA SER A 163 -6.88 -19.96 -4.84
C SER A 163 -6.42 -18.76 -5.66
N ILE A 164 -5.26 -18.17 -5.35
CA ILE A 164 -4.73 -17.01 -6.07
C ILE A 164 -4.45 -17.34 -7.54
N ASP A 165 -5.10 -16.60 -8.44
CA ASP A 165 -4.93 -16.75 -9.89
C ASP A 165 -4.07 -15.61 -10.44
N LEU A 166 -2.81 -15.94 -10.76
CA LEU A 166 -1.81 -15.03 -11.31
C LEU A 166 -1.60 -15.23 -12.83
N THR A 167 -2.56 -15.83 -13.53
CA THR A 167 -2.46 -16.05 -14.98
C THR A 167 -2.36 -14.72 -15.72
N ASP A 168 -3.26 -13.79 -15.38
CA ASP A 168 -3.27 -12.44 -15.92
C ASP A 168 -3.93 -11.45 -14.95
N ARG A 169 -4.04 -10.20 -15.36
CA ARG A 169 -4.67 -9.13 -14.57
C ARG A 169 -6.14 -9.38 -14.28
N ALA A 170 -6.89 -9.90 -15.25
CA ALA A 170 -8.33 -10.12 -15.11
C ALA A 170 -8.60 -11.24 -14.10
N SER A 171 -7.84 -12.33 -14.20
CA SER A 171 -7.78 -13.43 -13.23
C SER A 171 -7.46 -12.95 -11.82
N LEU A 172 -6.34 -12.23 -11.64
CA LEU A 172 -5.96 -11.69 -10.34
C LEU A 172 -7.02 -10.72 -9.80
N ALA A 173 -7.59 -9.88 -10.67
CA ALA A 173 -8.65 -8.96 -10.28
C ALA A 173 -9.95 -9.67 -9.88
N LYS A 174 -10.28 -10.81 -10.52
CA LYS A 174 -11.45 -11.62 -10.16
C LYS A 174 -11.25 -12.24 -8.78
N TRP A 175 -10.11 -12.90 -8.55
CA TRP A 175 -9.74 -13.45 -7.24
C TRP A 175 -9.78 -12.38 -6.15
N PHE A 176 -9.10 -11.24 -6.38
CA PHE A 176 -9.00 -10.17 -5.41
C PHE A 176 -10.36 -9.53 -5.09
N LYS A 177 -11.23 -9.36 -6.09
CA LYS A 177 -12.59 -8.82 -5.89
C LYS A 177 -13.43 -9.75 -5.01
N SER A 178 -13.30 -11.07 -5.17
CA SER A 178 -14.01 -12.03 -4.33
C SER A 178 -13.58 -11.88 -2.86
N MET A 179 -12.27 -11.91 -2.59
CA MET A 179 -11.72 -11.69 -1.24
C MET A 179 -12.14 -10.34 -0.66
N MET A 180 -12.02 -9.27 -1.45
CA MET A 180 -12.35 -7.92 -0.99
C MET A 180 -13.86 -7.72 -0.74
N LYS A 181 -14.73 -8.47 -1.43
CA LYS A 181 -16.18 -8.45 -1.16
C LYS A 181 -16.49 -9.00 0.24
N GLU A 182 -15.80 -10.06 0.66
CA GLU A 182 -15.94 -10.60 2.00
C GLU A 182 -15.39 -9.65 3.07
N LEU A 183 -14.19 -9.09 2.85
CA LEU A 183 -13.62 -8.07 3.75
C LEU A 183 -14.53 -6.85 3.88
N CYS A 184 -15.11 -6.37 2.78
CA CYS A 184 -16.08 -5.29 2.79
C CYS A 184 -17.32 -5.63 3.61
N ARG A 185 -17.87 -6.85 3.45
CA ARG A 185 -19.00 -7.32 4.26
C ARG A 185 -18.64 -7.36 5.75
N ALA A 186 -17.47 -7.87 6.11
CA ALA A 186 -17.01 -7.97 7.49
C ALA A 186 -16.79 -6.59 8.16
N THR A 187 -16.42 -5.57 7.37
CA THR A 187 -16.18 -4.20 7.85
C THR A 187 -17.37 -3.27 7.68
N GLY A 188 -18.50 -3.75 7.14
CA GLY A 188 -19.66 -2.92 6.82
C GLY A 188 -19.44 -1.88 5.71
N SER A 189 -18.39 -2.06 4.89
CA SER A 189 -18.04 -1.13 3.82
C SER A 189 -18.51 -1.60 2.43
N LYS A 190 -18.50 -0.68 1.46
CA LYS A 190 -18.89 -0.97 0.07
C LYS A 190 -17.67 -1.30 -0.77
N THR A 191 -17.74 -2.41 -1.51
CA THR A 191 -16.67 -2.78 -2.46
C THR A 191 -16.54 -1.74 -3.57
N PRO A 192 -15.36 -1.14 -3.76
CA PRO A 192 -15.12 -0.19 -4.84
C PRO A 192 -15.22 -0.81 -6.24
N CYS A 193 -15.66 -0.02 -7.21
CA CYS A 193 -15.58 -0.40 -8.62
C CYS A 193 -14.15 -0.23 -9.14
N VAL A 194 -13.55 -1.33 -9.63
CA VAL A 194 -12.17 -1.36 -10.17
C VAL A 194 -11.94 -0.38 -11.33
N GLN A 195 -12.97 -0.07 -12.12
CA GLN A 195 -12.86 0.90 -13.21
C GLN A 195 -12.50 2.30 -12.72
N LYS A 196 -12.89 2.68 -11.48
CA LYS A 196 -12.54 3.98 -10.89
C LYS A 196 -11.02 4.15 -10.68
N TYR A 197 -10.28 3.04 -10.54
CA TYR A 197 -8.83 3.06 -10.37
C TYR A 197 -8.09 3.40 -11.66
N ALA A 198 -8.69 3.10 -12.83
CA ALA A 198 -8.14 3.49 -14.12
C ALA A 198 -7.99 5.01 -14.23
N GLU A 199 -8.84 5.78 -13.54
CA GLU A 199 -8.74 7.23 -13.53
C GLU A 199 -7.54 7.79 -12.74
N TYR A 200 -6.90 6.96 -11.91
CA TYR A 200 -5.66 7.25 -11.18
C TYR A 200 -4.45 6.54 -11.81
N SER A 201 -4.63 5.93 -12.99
CA SER A 201 -3.52 5.43 -13.78
C SER A 201 -2.65 6.60 -14.24
N SER A 202 -1.34 6.38 -14.21
CA SER A 202 -0.33 7.32 -14.68
C SER A 202 0.59 6.57 -15.63
N SER A 203 0.74 7.09 -16.84
CA SER A 203 1.67 6.58 -17.85
C SER A 203 3.07 7.15 -17.57
N CYS A 204 3.69 6.76 -16.45
CA CYS A 204 4.95 7.33 -15.98
C CYS A 204 6.08 7.11 -17.01
N LYS A 205 6.22 8.03 -17.98
CA LYS A 205 7.22 7.97 -19.06
C LYS A 205 8.50 8.74 -18.70
N ARG A 206 8.38 9.88 -18.00
CA ARG A 206 9.48 10.77 -17.55
C ARG A 206 9.05 11.52 -16.27
N GLY A 207 9.99 11.83 -15.35
CA GLY A 207 9.77 12.70 -14.18
C GLY A 207 10.16 12.09 -12.83
N LYS A 208 9.82 12.78 -11.73
CA LYS A 208 10.10 12.35 -10.34
C LYS A 208 8.91 11.65 -9.65
N THR A 209 7.71 11.75 -10.23
CA THR A 209 6.48 11.19 -9.65
C THR A 209 5.54 10.60 -10.72
N CYS A 210 4.80 9.55 -10.35
CA CYS A 210 3.75 8.98 -11.19
C CYS A 210 2.48 9.83 -11.09
N ARG A 211 2.35 10.84 -11.95
CA ARG A 211 1.17 11.72 -12.00
C ARG A 211 0.63 11.89 -13.41
N ASN A 212 -0.69 11.95 -13.54
CA ASN A 212 -1.33 12.09 -14.84
C ASN A 212 -1.44 13.58 -15.23
N ARG A 213 -0.70 14.01 -16.26
CA ARG A 213 -0.68 15.40 -16.75
C ARG A 213 -2.03 15.86 -17.33
N LYS A 214 -2.77 14.98 -18.03
CA LYS A 214 -4.04 15.35 -18.70
C LYS A 214 -5.23 15.49 -17.73
N LYS A 215 -5.13 14.93 -16.52
CA LYS A 215 -6.16 15.02 -15.47
C LYS A 215 -5.70 15.81 -14.23
N GLN A 216 -4.73 16.71 -14.39
CA GLN A 216 -4.31 17.65 -13.32
C GLN A 216 -5.46 18.50 -12.76
N ARG A 217 -6.58 18.62 -13.48
CA ARG A 217 -7.86 19.17 -12.98
C ARG A 217 -8.53 18.36 -11.88
N LYS A 218 -8.05 17.15 -11.54
CA LYS A 218 -8.52 16.44 -10.35
C LYS A 218 -7.96 17.13 -9.12
N ASN A 219 -8.83 17.94 -8.52
CA ASN A 219 -8.57 18.72 -7.32
C ASN A 219 -7.91 17.83 -6.25
N HIS A 220 -6.68 18.17 -5.85
CA HIS A 220 -5.95 17.48 -4.79
C HIS A 220 -6.82 17.30 -3.54
N ARG A 221 -7.63 18.30 -3.21
CA ARG A 221 -8.61 18.28 -2.12
C ARG A 221 -9.66 17.17 -2.29
N ARG A 222 -10.12 16.90 -3.52
CA ARG A 222 -11.10 15.84 -3.81
C ARG A 222 -10.46 14.46 -3.62
N THR A 223 -9.26 14.24 -4.16
CA THR A 223 -8.53 12.98 -3.95
C THR A 223 -8.25 12.77 -2.47
N TYR A 224 -7.78 13.80 -1.77
CA TYR A 224 -7.54 13.76 -0.33
C TYR A 224 -8.79 13.37 0.45
N LYS A 225 -9.92 14.08 0.24
CA LYS A 225 -11.19 13.77 0.90
C LYS A 225 -11.62 12.32 0.67
N LEU A 226 -11.53 11.85 -0.57
CA LEU A 226 -11.91 10.48 -0.94
C LEU A 226 -11.02 9.42 -0.27
N THR A 227 -9.71 9.61 -0.28
CA THR A 227 -8.79 8.61 0.27
C THR A 227 -8.83 8.58 1.78
N HIS A 228 -8.91 9.75 2.43
CA HIS A 228 -8.92 9.84 3.89
C HIS A 228 -10.25 9.38 4.47
N SER A 229 -11.38 9.55 3.77
CA SER A 229 -12.66 8.95 4.19
C SER A 229 -12.72 7.42 4.06
N ARG A 230 -11.67 6.80 3.53
CA ARG A 230 -11.54 5.35 3.32
C ARG A 230 -10.36 4.77 4.09
N LEU A 231 -9.87 5.51 5.07
CA LEU A 231 -8.95 5.03 6.08
C LEU A 231 -9.74 4.58 7.31
N ILE A 232 -9.13 3.73 8.10
CA ILE A 232 -9.64 3.39 9.43
C ILE A 232 -9.45 4.62 10.34
N HIS A 233 -10.45 4.88 11.19
CA HIS A 233 -10.53 6.05 12.06
C HIS A 233 -10.64 5.67 13.53
#